data_AF-A0A259PI90-F1
#
_entry.id   AF-A0A259PI90-F1
#
_cell.length_a   1.000
_cell.length_b   1.000
_cell.length_c   1.000
_cell.angle_alpha   90.00
_cell.angle_beta   90.00
_cell.angle_gamma   90.00
#
_symmetry.space_group_name_H-M   'P 1'
#
loop_
_entity.id
_entity.type
_entity.pdbx_description
1 polymer ?
#
loop_
_entity_poly.entity_id
_entity_poly.type
_entity_poly.pdbx_seq_one_letter_code
_entity_poly.pdbx_strand_id
1 'polypeptide(L)'
;ISHLDPDDLACINQILGVGEVSVTIDQVGGAILAQEAVLTGVWRVRRVDAAQNVLDDRIEIADVPQAVRTSSFVALSESRFDPSAAPIPGVQNAPALLSEIADRTVRYTPGDPSHVINLTLLPLTREDLIHLGTDLGVGPATILSRGYGNCRIGATRLPNVWWVKYFNSQDALILNTIEIVDVPEVALAAPEDFADTADRLREILTLFQ
;
A
#
# COMPACT_ATOMS: atom_id res chain seq x y z
N ILE A 1 12.96 -16.18 9.45
CA ILE A 1 14.04 -16.87 8.71
C ILE A 1 15.45 -16.39 9.08
N SER A 2 15.60 -15.38 9.94
CA SER A 2 16.90 -14.85 10.39
C SER A 2 17.86 -15.85 11.08
N HIS A 3 17.38 -17.05 11.45
CA HIS A 3 18.19 -18.08 12.11
C HIS A 3 18.74 -19.14 11.15
N LEU A 4 18.31 -19.14 9.89
CA LEU A 4 18.75 -20.11 8.88
C LEU A 4 20.20 -19.85 8.49
N ASP A 5 20.92 -20.90 8.11
CA ASP A 5 22.26 -20.78 7.58
C ASP A 5 22.26 -20.21 6.14
N PRO A 6 23.42 -19.82 5.59
CA PRO A 6 23.49 -19.21 4.27
C PRO A 6 22.96 -20.07 3.13
N ASP A 7 23.12 -21.40 3.20
CA ASP A 7 22.72 -22.31 2.13
C ASP A 7 21.20 -22.50 2.14
N ASP A 8 20.61 -22.68 3.33
CA ASP A 8 19.16 -22.70 3.52
C ASP A 8 18.50 -21.39 3.10
N LEU A 9 19.10 -20.24 3.46
CA LEU A 9 18.62 -18.93 3.03
C LEU A 9 18.69 -18.77 1.51
N ALA A 10 19.75 -19.24 0.87
CA ALA A 10 19.88 -19.19 -0.58
C ALA A 10 18.79 -20.01 -1.27
N CYS A 11 18.51 -21.22 -0.75
CA CYS A 11 17.42 -22.07 -1.23
C CYS A 11 16.06 -21.36 -1.09
N ILE A 12 15.74 -20.83 0.09
CA ILE A 12 14.50 -20.08 0.32
C ILE A 12 14.37 -18.87 -0.62
N ASN A 13 15.46 -18.11 -0.83
CA ASN A 13 15.43 -16.97 -1.75
C ASN A 13 15.11 -17.39 -3.20
N GLN A 14 15.63 -18.54 -3.63
CA GLN A 14 15.37 -19.07 -4.95
C GLN A 14 13.91 -19.49 -5.12
N ILE A 15 13.32 -20.11 -4.08
CA ILE A 15 11.90 -20.52 -4.09
C ILE A 15 10.97 -19.30 -4.07
N LEU A 16 11.24 -18.32 -3.20
CA LEU A 16 10.39 -17.14 -3.08
C LEU A 16 10.43 -16.28 -4.35
N GLY A 17 11.60 -16.13 -4.97
CA GLY A 17 11.76 -15.22 -6.09
C GLY A 17 11.32 -13.78 -5.75
N VAL A 18 10.89 -13.03 -6.76
CA VAL A 18 10.37 -11.66 -6.61
C VAL A 18 9.06 -11.55 -7.38
N GLY A 19 7.97 -11.38 -6.65
CA GLY A 19 6.64 -11.14 -7.19
C GLY A 19 6.44 -9.72 -7.70
N GLU A 20 5.18 -9.42 -8.00
CA GLU A 20 4.79 -8.18 -8.66
C GLU A 20 4.54 -7.04 -7.66
N VAL A 21 4.21 -7.37 -6.41
CA VAL A 21 3.84 -6.41 -5.37
C VAL A 21 4.96 -6.23 -4.34
N SER A 22 5.23 -4.98 -3.98
CA SER A 22 6.12 -4.63 -2.88
C SER A 22 5.52 -3.53 -2.02
N VAL A 23 5.92 -3.53 -0.75
CA VAL A 23 5.45 -2.61 0.27
C VAL A 23 6.65 -2.03 1.01
N THR A 24 6.64 -0.72 1.19
CA THR A 24 7.55 -0.01 2.11
C THR A 24 6.71 0.70 3.14
N ILE A 25 7.07 0.55 4.42
CA ILE A 25 6.46 1.29 5.52
C ILE A 25 7.56 2.02 6.28
N ASP A 26 7.56 3.34 6.18
CA ASP A 26 8.50 4.20 6.88
C ASP A 26 8.21 4.21 8.39
N GLN A 27 9.29 4.11 9.18
CA GLN A 27 9.23 4.12 10.64
C GLN A 27 10.30 5.04 11.21
N VAL A 28 10.12 5.49 12.45
CA VAL A 28 11.18 6.24 13.14
C VAL A 28 12.40 5.33 13.32
N GLY A 29 13.51 5.72 12.71
CA GLY A 29 14.79 5.00 12.80
C GLY A 29 14.93 3.80 11.87
N GLY A 30 14.03 3.60 10.90
CA GLY A 30 14.11 2.47 9.97
C GLY A 30 12.90 2.33 9.05
N ALA A 31 12.69 1.13 8.54
CA ALA A 31 11.54 0.80 7.69
C ALA A 31 11.15 -0.68 7.82
N ILE A 32 9.92 -0.99 7.43
CA ILE A 32 9.52 -2.35 7.07
C ILE A 32 9.48 -2.45 5.55
N LEU A 33 10.20 -3.44 5.03
CA LEU A 33 10.23 -3.79 3.62
C LEU A 33 9.54 -5.14 3.45
N ALA A 34 8.42 -5.17 2.73
CA ALA A 34 7.79 -6.43 2.36
C ALA A 34 7.81 -6.61 0.85
N GLN A 35 8.17 -7.80 0.43
CA GLN A 35 8.21 -8.21 -0.97
C GLN A 35 7.38 -9.47 -1.11
N GLU A 36 6.37 -9.43 -1.97
CA GLU A 36 5.63 -10.63 -2.33
C GLU A 36 6.53 -11.56 -3.12
N ALA A 37 6.42 -12.86 -2.87
CA ALA A 37 7.06 -13.90 -3.65
C ALA A 37 6.36 -14.06 -5.01
N VAL A 38 6.92 -14.90 -5.88
CA VAL A 38 6.21 -15.39 -7.09
C VAL A 38 5.00 -16.26 -6.74
N LEU A 39 4.89 -16.65 -5.47
CA LEU A 39 3.78 -17.32 -4.83
C LEU A 39 2.91 -16.25 -4.15
N THR A 40 1.79 -15.90 -4.77
CA THR A 40 0.89 -14.83 -4.32
C THR A 40 0.42 -15.06 -2.88
N GLY A 41 0.38 -14.00 -2.08
CA GLY A 41 0.05 -14.07 -0.65
C GLY A 41 1.16 -14.63 0.25
N VAL A 42 2.32 -15.01 -0.31
CA VAL A 42 3.55 -15.32 0.45
C VAL A 42 4.46 -14.10 0.43
N TRP A 43 4.72 -13.53 1.59
CA TRP A 43 5.49 -12.30 1.73
C TRP A 43 6.78 -12.53 2.49
N ARG A 44 7.89 -11.98 2.01
CA ARG A 44 9.08 -11.78 2.83
C ARG A 44 9.02 -10.39 3.45
N VAL A 45 8.96 -10.34 4.77
CA VAL A 45 8.87 -9.10 5.54
C VAL A 45 10.15 -8.91 6.34
N ARG A 46 10.85 -7.80 6.07
CA ARG A 46 12.09 -7.43 6.74
C ARG A 46 11.91 -6.10 7.46
N ARG A 47 12.36 -6.03 8.70
CA ARG A 47 12.54 -4.75 9.39
C ARG A 47 14.00 -4.36 9.31
N VAL A 48 14.25 -3.13 8.88
CA VAL A 48 15.60 -2.58 8.72
C VAL A 48 15.77 -1.32 9.56
N ASP A 49 16.98 -1.06 10.04
CA ASP A 49 17.33 0.22 10.64
C ASP A 49 17.62 1.31 9.58
N ALA A 50 17.94 2.52 10.04
CA ALA A 50 18.30 3.65 9.17
C ALA A 50 19.55 3.40 8.30
N ALA A 51 20.43 2.46 8.69
CA ALA A 51 21.61 2.06 7.94
C ALA A 51 21.35 0.83 7.03
N GLN A 52 20.09 0.41 6.89
CA GLN A 52 19.65 -0.76 6.11
C GLN A 52 20.12 -2.11 6.67
N ASN A 53 20.54 -2.17 7.94
CA ASN A 53 20.82 -3.47 8.58
C ASN A 53 19.50 -4.17 8.88
N VAL A 54 19.43 -5.46 8.55
CA VAL A 54 18.25 -6.28 8.82
C VAL A 54 18.17 -6.60 10.31
N LEU A 55 17.13 -6.09 10.96
CA LEU A 55 16.82 -6.29 12.37
C LEU A 55 15.91 -7.51 12.61
N ASP A 56 15.05 -7.80 11.63
CA ASP A 56 14.13 -8.95 11.62
C ASP A 56 13.86 -9.37 10.18
N ASP A 57 13.74 -10.67 9.93
CA ASP A 57 13.45 -11.25 8.61
C ASP A 57 12.54 -12.47 8.78
N ARG A 58 11.32 -12.37 8.24
CA ARG A 58 10.28 -13.40 8.38
C ARG A 58 9.49 -13.59 7.10
N ILE A 59 8.84 -14.74 7.02
CA ILE A 59 7.83 -15.01 6.00
C ILE A 59 6.46 -14.83 6.64
N GLU A 60 5.56 -14.21 5.89
CA GLU A 60 4.18 -13.97 6.28
C GLU A 60 3.26 -14.51 5.19
N ILE A 61 2.21 -15.23 5.59
CA ILE A 61 1.16 -15.69 4.67
C ILE A 61 -0.07 -14.86 4.94
N ALA A 62 -0.38 -13.94 4.03
CA ALA A 62 -1.46 -12.96 4.21
C ALA A 62 -1.85 -12.35 2.86
N ASP A 63 -3.08 -11.84 2.77
CA ASP A 63 -3.59 -11.14 1.58
C ASP A 63 -2.84 -9.84 1.33
N VAL A 64 -2.35 -9.24 2.42
CA VAL A 64 -1.42 -8.12 2.46
C VAL A 64 -0.63 -8.21 3.78
N PRO A 65 0.64 -7.77 3.87
CA PRO A 65 1.38 -7.81 5.11
C PRO A 65 0.65 -7.03 6.23
N GLN A 66 0.59 -7.59 7.43
CA GLN A 66 -0.13 -7.00 8.56
C GLN A 66 0.40 -5.62 8.96
N ALA A 67 1.66 -5.34 8.64
CA ALA A 67 2.24 -4.02 8.82
C ALA A 67 1.47 -2.94 8.03
N VAL A 68 0.92 -3.25 6.85
CA VAL A 68 0.11 -2.32 6.04
C VAL A 68 -1.13 -1.90 6.81
N ARG A 69 -1.92 -2.88 7.29
CA ARG A 69 -3.12 -2.63 8.10
C ARG A 69 -2.79 -1.87 9.38
N THR A 70 -1.69 -2.18 10.05
CA THR A 70 -1.32 -1.48 11.29
C THR A 70 -0.87 -0.04 11.01
N SER A 71 -0.17 0.19 9.90
CA SER A 71 0.37 1.51 9.53
C SER A 71 -0.70 2.52 9.15
N SER A 72 -1.82 2.07 8.57
CA SER A 72 -2.94 2.94 8.22
C SER A 72 -3.63 3.53 9.47
N PHE A 73 -3.51 2.89 10.64
CA PHE A 73 -4.08 3.40 11.89
C PHE A 73 -3.16 4.34 12.67
N VAL A 74 -1.83 4.23 12.51
CA VAL A 74 -0.85 5.03 13.28
C VAL A 74 -0.69 6.45 12.71
N ALA A 75 -1.24 6.70 11.52
CA ALA A 75 -1.37 8.03 10.96
C ALA A 75 -2.40 8.84 11.77
N LEU A 76 -2.00 9.37 12.94
CA LEU A 76 -2.36 10.68 13.51
C LEU A 76 -1.86 10.83 14.96
N SER A 77 -1.04 11.87 15.18
CA SER A 77 -0.91 12.54 16.48
C SER A 77 -0.63 14.04 16.34
N GLU A 78 -0.02 14.51 15.23
CA GLU A 78 0.57 15.87 15.22
C GLU A 78 0.11 16.82 14.11
N SER A 79 -0.87 16.48 13.28
CA SER A 79 -1.38 17.46 12.30
C SER A 79 -2.89 17.46 12.22
N ARG A 80 -3.47 18.61 12.58
CA ARG A 80 -4.89 18.88 12.42
C ARG A 80 -5.14 19.06 10.93
N PHE A 81 -5.71 18.04 10.31
CA PHE A 81 -6.35 18.19 9.02
C PHE A 81 -7.51 19.18 9.18
N ASP A 82 -7.39 20.35 8.56
CA ASP A 82 -8.41 21.39 8.59
C ASP A 82 -8.99 21.56 7.18
N PRO A 83 -10.10 20.88 6.85
CA PRO A 83 -10.73 21.00 5.55
C PRO A 83 -11.31 22.41 5.29
N SER A 84 -11.34 23.29 6.31
CA SER A 84 -11.80 24.67 6.21
C SER A 84 -10.68 25.69 5.96
N ALA A 85 -9.43 25.23 5.87
CA ALA A 85 -8.30 26.08 5.53
C ALA A 85 -8.53 26.80 4.19
N ALA A 86 -8.13 28.07 4.11
CA ALA A 86 -8.31 28.85 2.91
C ALA A 86 -7.46 28.26 1.76
N PRO A 87 -8.06 28.00 0.58
CA PRO A 87 -7.33 27.41 -0.54
C PRO A 87 -6.33 28.40 -1.14
N ILE A 88 -5.26 27.88 -1.75
CA ILE A 88 -4.32 28.69 -2.53
C ILE A 88 -5.00 29.26 -3.79
N PRO A 89 -4.51 30.38 -4.36
CA PRO A 89 -5.07 30.92 -5.61
C PRO A 89 -5.06 29.89 -6.74
N GLY A 90 -6.16 29.77 -7.48
CA GLY A 90 -6.30 28.84 -8.62
C GLY A 90 -6.90 27.48 -8.27
N VAL A 91 -7.06 27.17 -6.98
CA VAL A 91 -7.86 26.03 -6.50
C VAL A 91 -9.35 26.31 -6.69
N GLN A 92 -10.09 25.29 -7.11
CA GLN A 92 -11.52 25.36 -7.38
C GLN A 92 -12.29 24.27 -6.65
N ASN A 93 -11.97 23.00 -6.93
CA ASN A 93 -12.78 21.86 -6.50
C ASN A 93 -12.18 21.10 -5.31
N ALA A 94 -10.88 21.25 -5.02
CA ALA A 94 -10.24 20.56 -3.91
C ALA A 94 -10.91 20.79 -2.53
N PRO A 95 -11.41 21.99 -2.15
CA PRO A 95 -12.01 22.21 -0.83
C PRO A 95 -13.26 21.34 -0.58
N ALA A 96 -14.07 21.12 -1.62
CA ALA A 96 -15.24 20.24 -1.53
C ALA A 96 -14.82 18.78 -1.31
N LEU A 97 -13.77 18.33 -2.01
CA LEU A 97 -13.22 16.98 -1.86
C LEU A 97 -12.59 16.78 -0.48
N LEU A 98 -11.84 17.76 0.03
CA LEU A 98 -11.27 17.72 1.39
C LEU A 98 -12.36 17.64 2.45
N SER A 99 -13.45 18.37 2.27
CA SER A 99 -14.63 18.30 3.15
C SER A 99 -15.28 16.91 3.11
N GLU A 100 -15.46 16.33 1.91
CA GLU A 100 -15.99 14.98 1.75
C GLU A 100 -15.09 13.92 2.40
N ILE A 101 -13.77 14.01 2.19
CA ILE A 101 -12.78 13.11 2.78
C ILE A 101 -12.82 13.22 4.31
N ALA A 102 -12.86 14.44 4.87
CA ALA A 102 -12.96 14.66 6.31
C ALA A 102 -14.18 13.94 6.89
N ASP A 103 -15.33 14.20 6.27
CA ASP A 103 -16.64 13.73 6.70
C ASP A 103 -16.77 12.19 6.61
N ARG A 104 -16.18 11.60 5.57
CA ARG A 104 -16.09 10.13 5.40
C ARG A 104 -15.11 9.50 6.39
N THR A 105 -13.95 10.10 6.60
CA THR A 105 -12.93 9.58 7.53
C THR A 105 -13.46 9.56 8.97
N VAL A 106 -14.22 10.58 9.39
CA VAL A 106 -14.83 10.64 10.74
C VAL A 106 -15.89 9.55 10.96
N ARG A 107 -16.61 9.16 9.90
CA ARG A 107 -17.66 8.14 9.99
C ARG A 107 -17.20 6.72 9.70
N TYR A 108 -15.98 6.56 9.19
CA TYR A 108 -15.45 5.28 8.78
C TYR A 108 -15.40 4.29 9.97
N THR A 109 -15.94 3.10 9.75
CA THR A 109 -15.85 1.97 10.67
C THR A 109 -15.12 0.82 9.97
N PRO A 110 -14.24 0.05 10.67
CA PRO A 110 -13.60 -1.12 10.06
C PRO A 110 -14.62 -2.09 9.44
N GLY A 111 -14.40 -2.44 8.18
CA GLY A 111 -15.31 -3.30 7.40
C GLY A 111 -16.34 -2.54 6.56
N ASP A 112 -16.39 -1.20 6.64
CA ASP A 112 -17.17 -0.40 5.70
C ASP A 112 -16.67 -0.62 4.26
N PRO A 113 -17.57 -0.60 3.25
CA PRO A 113 -17.18 -0.68 1.86
C PRO A 113 -16.33 0.53 1.45
N SER A 114 -15.42 0.33 0.50
CA SER A 114 -14.55 1.39 0.01
C SER A 114 -15.35 2.59 -0.51
N HIS A 115 -15.06 3.78 0.01
CA HIS A 115 -15.55 5.03 -0.56
C HIS A 115 -14.50 5.59 -1.52
N VAL A 116 -14.81 5.58 -2.82
CA VAL A 116 -13.88 5.94 -3.89
C VAL A 116 -14.24 7.29 -4.49
N ILE A 117 -13.30 8.23 -4.47
CA ILE A 117 -13.39 9.52 -5.16
C ILE A 117 -12.51 9.43 -6.41
N ASN A 118 -13.15 9.44 -7.59
CA ASN A 118 -12.46 9.37 -8.87
C ASN A 118 -12.00 10.76 -9.33
N LEU A 119 -10.74 11.10 -9.06
CA LEU A 119 -10.15 12.40 -9.40
C LEU A 119 -10.03 12.61 -10.92
N THR A 120 -9.87 11.53 -11.70
CA THR A 120 -9.75 11.61 -13.17
C THR A 120 -11.03 12.07 -13.85
N LEU A 121 -12.20 11.77 -13.27
CA LEU A 121 -13.50 12.18 -13.81
C LEU A 121 -13.93 13.59 -13.39
N LEU A 122 -13.20 14.20 -12.45
CA LEU A 122 -13.52 15.53 -11.94
C LEU A 122 -12.74 16.61 -12.72
N PRO A 123 -13.33 17.80 -12.91
CA PRO A 123 -12.66 18.93 -13.54
C PRO A 123 -11.66 19.58 -12.57
N LEU A 124 -10.53 18.91 -12.29
CA LEU A 124 -9.52 19.39 -11.36
C LEU A 124 -8.43 20.20 -12.07
N THR A 125 -8.05 21.32 -11.47
CA THR A 125 -6.87 22.07 -11.89
C THR A 125 -5.59 21.42 -11.35
N ARG A 126 -4.42 21.87 -11.84
CA ARG A 126 -3.14 21.44 -11.26
C ARG A 126 -3.05 21.88 -9.79
N GLU A 127 -3.53 23.07 -9.51
CA GLU A 127 -3.58 23.69 -8.20
C GLU A 127 -4.47 22.88 -7.24
N ASP A 128 -5.60 22.33 -7.71
CA ASP A 128 -6.43 21.41 -6.92
C ASP A 128 -5.64 20.17 -6.48
N LEU A 129 -4.90 19.53 -7.39
CA LEU A 129 -4.11 18.33 -7.06
C LEU A 129 -2.96 18.64 -6.11
N ILE A 130 -2.30 19.79 -6.26
CA ILE A 130 -1.26 20.26 -5.34
C ILE A 130 -1.85 20.51 -3.95
N HIS A 131 -3.03 21.14 -3.89
CA HIS A 131 -3.72 21.41 -2.64
C HIS A 131 -4.09 20.11 -1.93
N LEU A 132 -4.75 19.17 -2.62
CA LEU A 132 -5.06 17.84 -2.10
C LEU A 132 -3.83 17.14 -1.52
N GLY A 133 -2.70 17.13 -2.25
CA GLY A 133 -1.50 16.47 -1.75
C GLY A 133 -0.77 17.19 -0.62
N THR A 134 -0.95 18.49 -0.50
CA THR A 134 -0.44 19.24 0.65
C THR A 134 -1.24 18.90 1.90
N ASP A 135 -2.58 18.89 1.79
CA ASP A 135 -3.47 18.71 2.94
C ASP A 135 -3.58 17.25 3.40
N LEU A 136 -3.71 16.31 2.46
CA LEU A 136 -3.72 14.88 2.78
C LEU A 136 -2.33 14.40 3.20
N GLY A 137 -1.28 14.99 2.61
CA GLY A 137 0.12 14.63 2.84
C GLY A 137 0.46 13.18 2.51
N VAL A 138 1.67 12.77 2.90
CA VAL A 138 2.18 11.41 2.68
C VAL A 138 2.22 10.65 4.00
N GLY A 139 1.57 9.50 4.01
CA GLY A 139 1.60 8.53 5.10
C GLY A 139 2.79 7.58 5.00
N PRO A 140 2.95 6.67 5.98
CA PRO A 140 4.14 5.84 6.08
C PRO A 140 4.17 4.71 5.04
N ALA A 141 3.03 4.25 4.53
CA ALA A 141 2.95 3.09 3.66
C ALA A 141 2.92 3.48 2.18
N THR A 142 3.74 2.81 1.38
CA THR A 142 3.71 2.82 -0.07
C THR A 142 3.64 1.38 -0.58
N ILE A 143 2.68 1.09 -1.46
CA ILE A 143 2.53 -0.19 -2.13
C ILE A 143 2.72 0.03 -3.63
N LEU A 144 3.56 -0.79 -4.24
CA LEU A 144 3.81 -0.81 -5.67
C LEU A 144 3.34 -2.15 -6.20
N SER A 145 2.38 -2.14 -7.12
CA SER A 145 1.99 -3.31 -7.89
C SER A 145 2.43 -3.09 -9.33
N ARG A 146 3.27 -3.98 -9.87
CA ARG A 146 3.78 -3.92 -11.26
C ARG A 146 3.10 -4.91 -12.20
N GLY A 147 2.12 -5.63 -11.68
CA GLY A 147 1.41 -6.70 -12.37
C GLY A 147 0.25 -6.25 -13.22
N TYR A 148 -0.71 -7.16 -13.39
CA TYR A 148 -2.04 -6.81 -13.86
C TYR A 148 -2.67 -5.80 -12.89
N GLY A 149 -3.03 -4.62 -13.40
CA GLY A 149 -3.48 -3.52 -12.53
C GLY A 149 -2.34 -2.66 -11.96
N ASN A 150 -1.22 -2.52 -12.70
CA ASN A 150 -0.08 -1.65 -12.36
C ASN A 150 -0.54 -0.36 -11.67
N CYS A 151 -0.24 -0.26 -10.38
CA CYS A 151 -0.66 0.86 -9.58
C CYS A 151 0.37 1.22 -8.51
N ARG A 152 0.29 2.49 -8.11
CA ARG A 152 1.05 3.06 -7.00
C ARG A 152 0.05 3.50 -5.97
N ILE A 153 0.13 2.92 -4.78
CA ILE A 153 -0.78 3.14 -3.67
C ILE A 153 0.01 3.82 -2.56
N GLY A 154 -0.36 5.04 -2.21
CA GLY A 154 0.24 5.75 -1.09
C GLY A 154 -0.77 5.93 0.03
N ALA A 155 -0.41 5.54 1.25
CA ALA A 155 -1.14 6.03 2.42
C ALA A 155 -0.99 7.55 2.48
N THR A 156 -2.05 8.23 2.93
CA THR A 156 -1.97 9.65 3.29
C THR A 156 -1.69 9.78 4.79
N ARG A 157 -1.61 11.01 5.31
CA ARG A 157 -1.49 11.26 6.74
C ARG A 157 -2.80 11.03 7.50
N LEU A 158 -3.90 10.84 6.77
CA LEU A 158 -5.19 10.48 7.32
C LEU A 158 -5.33 8.97 7.39
N PRO A 159 -5.90 8.44 8.49
CA PRO A 159 -6.05 7.01 8.65
C PRO A 159 -7.06 6.48 7.65
N ASN A 160 -6.78 5.30 7.08
CA ASN A 160 -7.63 4.63 6.09
C ASN A 160 -7.89 5.45 4.82
N VAL A 161 -7.11 6.49 4.54
CA VAL A 161 -7.22 7.27 3.31
C VAL A 161 -6.00 6.99 2.44
N TRP A 162 -6.26 6.43 1.28
CA TRP A 162 -5.26 5.99 0.31
C TRP A 162 -5.36 6.79 -0.97
N TRP A 163 -4.22 7.12 -1.56
CA TRP A 163 -4.14 7.69 -2.88
C TRP A 163 -3.66 6.63 -3.86
N VAL A 164 -4.55 6.21 -4.75
CA VAL A 164 -4.30 5.13 -5.70
C VAL A 164 -4.17 5.69 -7.11
N LYS A 165 -3.08 5.36 -7.78
CA LYS A 165 -2.78 5.80 -9.14
C LYS A 165 -2.55 4.58 -10.00
N TYR A 166 -3.37 4.40 -11.02
CA TYR A 166 -3.30 3.29 -11.96
C TYR A 166 -2.62 3.72 -13.26
N PHE A 167 -1.80 2.84 -13.79
CA PHE A 167 -1.00 3.09 -14.98
C PHE A 167 -1.27 2.02 -16.03
N ASN A 168 -1.22 2.41 -17.31
CA ASN A 168 -1.26 1.44 -18.40
C ASN A 168 0.14 0.82 -18.63
N SER A 169 0.25 -0.01 -19.67
CA SER A 169 1.52 -0.67 -20.07
C SER A 169 2.61 0.29 -20.59
N GLN A 170 2.29 1.57 -20.81
CA GLN A 170 3.22 2.62 -21.22
C GLN A 170 3.56 3.57 -20.07
N ASP A 171 3.25 3.21 -18.82
CA ASP A 171 3.41 4.04 -17.62
C ASP A 171 2.63 5.37 -17.66
N ALA A 172 1.59 5.48 -18.50
CA ALA A 172 0.70 6.63 -18.49
C ALA A 172 -0.38 6.46 -17.42
N LEU A 173 -0.61 7.51 -16.63
CA LEU A 173 -1.67 7.55 -15.61
C LEU A 173 -3.04 7.47 -16.29
N ILE A 174 -3.82 6.44 -15.98
CA ILE A 174 -5.15 6.19 -16.57
C ILE A 174 -6.30 6.40 -15.57
N LEU A 175 -6.03 6.22 -14.27
CA LEU A 175 -7.02 6.44 -13.21
C LEU A 175 -6.31 6.93 -11.96
N ASN A 176 -6.90 7.92 -11.30
CA ASN A 176 -6.40 8.55 -10.10
C ASN A 176 -7.54 8.64 -9.09
N THR A 177 -7.42 7.97 -7.95
CA THR A 177 -8.47 7.87 -6.94
C THR A 177 -7.96 8.21 -5.55
N ILE A 178 -8.84 8.77 -4.73
CA ILE A 178 -8.73 8.71 -3.27
C ILE A 178 -9.70 7.64 -2.79
N GLU A 179 -9.23 6.72 -1.97
CA GLU A 179 -10.00 5.59 -1.46
C GLU A 179 -9.98 5.60 0.06
N ILE A 180 -11.17 5.58 0.67
CA ILE A 180 -11.34 5.58 2.12
C ILE A 180 -11.79 4.18 2.52
N VAL A 181 -10.82 3.38 2.98
CA VAL A 181 -10.92 1.93 3.23
C VAL A 181 -9.72 1.47 4.08
N ASP A 182 -9.83 0.32 4.75
CA ASP A 182 -8.74 -0.23 5.55
C ASP A 182 -7.48 -0.50 4.70
N VAL A 183 -7.66 -1.22 3.58
CA VAL A 183 -6.66 -1.48 2.55
C VAL A 183 -7.35 -1.49 1.19
N PRO A 184 -6.83 -0.81 0.16
CA PRO A 184 -7.41 -0.85 -1.17
C PRO A 184 -7.47 -2.27 -1.70
N GLU A 185 -8.62 -2.65 -2.27
CA GLU A 185 -8.88 -4.02 -2.74
C GLU A 185 -7.83 -4.50 -3.75
N VAL A 186 -7.32 -3.60 -4.60
CA VAL A 186 -6.25 -3.90 -5.57
C VAL A 186 -4.91 -4.32 -4.93
N ALA A 187 -4.72 -4.07 -3.63
CA ALA A 187 -3.53 -4.49 -2.89
C ALA A 187 -3.68 -5.87 -2.22
N LEU A 188 -4.89 -6.44 -2.21
CA LEU A 188 -5.19 -7.70 -1.53
C LEU A 188 -5.09 -8.86 -2.51
N ALA A 189 -4.39 -9.93 -2.12
CA ALA A 189 -4.50 -11.21 -2.82
C ALA A 189 -5.89 -11.82 -2.58
N ALA A 190 -6.49 -12.35 -3.64
CA ALA A 190 -7.81 -12.97 -3.58
C ALA A 190 -7.73 -14.40 -3.00
N PRO A 191 -8.83 -14.95 -2.45
CA PRO A 191 -8.88 -16.35 -1.98
C PRO A 191 -8.45 -17.38 -3.04
N GLU A 192 -8.75 -17.12 -4.31
CA GLU A 192 -8.35 -17.96 -5.43
C GLU A 192 -6.83 -18.00 -5.61
N ASP A 193 -6.15 -16.86 -5.41
CA ASP A 193 -4.68 -16.78 -5.49
C ASP A 193 -3.99 -17.66 -4.43
N PHE A 194 -4.60 -17.78 -3.23
CA PHE A 194 -4.11 -18.67 -2.18
C PHE A 194 -4.25 -20.15 -2.56
N ALA A 195 -5.36 -20.52 -3.20
CA ALA A 195 -5.58 -21.88 -3.66
C ALA A 195 -4.54 -22.26 -4.73
N ASP A 196 -4.34 -21.39 -5.73
CA ASP A 196 -3.34 -21.57 -6.78
C ASP A 196 -1.91 -21.63 -6.21
N THR A 197 -1.62 -20.78 -5.21
CA THR A 197 -0.33 -20.78 -4.52
C THR A 197 -0.09 -22.07 -3.75
N ALA A 198 -1.11 -22.61 -3.08
CA ALA A 198 -0.99 -23.88 -2.38
C ALA A 198 -0.71 -25.04 -3.35
N ASP A 199 -1.35 -25.06 -4.52
CA ASP A 199 -1.11 -26.06 -5.56
C ASP A 199 0.31 -25.97 -6.11
N ARG A 200 0.76 -24.76 -6.49
CA ARG A 200 2.14 -24.51 -6.96
C ARG A 200 3.18 -24.89 -5.91
N LEU A 201 2.95 -24.57 -4.64
CA LEU A 201 3.89 -24.92 -3.58
C LEU A 201 4.01 -26.45 -3.41
N ARG A 202 2.91 -27.19 -3.52
CA ARG A 202 2.97 -28.67 -3.48
C ARG A 202 3.80 -29.22 -4.64
N GLU A 203 3.64 -28.69 -5.85
CA GLU A 203 4.44 -29.07 -7.01
C GLU A 203 5.94 -28.81 -6.77
N ILE A 204 6.29 -27.61 -6.29
CA ILE A 204 7.67 -27.25 -5.96
C ILE A 204 8.27 -28.24 -4.95
N LEU A 205 7.53 -28.61 -3.91
CA LEU A 205 8.00 -29.55 -2.88
C LEU A 205 8.29 -30.95 -3.44
N THR A 206 7.63 -31.39 -4.52
CA THR A 206 7.94 -32.67 -5.17
C THR A 206 9.33 -32.72 -5.81
N LEU A 207 9.91 -31.55 -6.13
CA LEU A 207 11.26 -31.46 -6.71
C LEU A 207 12.37 -31.61 -5.66
N PHE A 208 12.02 -31.57 -4.37
CA PHE A 208 12.95 -31.70 -3.24
C PHE A 208 12.83 -33.06 -2.51
N GLN A 209 12.02 -33.99 -3.03
CA GLN A 209 11.88 -35.36 -2.55
C GLN A 209 12.74 -36.33 -3.37
#